data_AF-A0A1I2FEV3-F1
#
_entry.id   AF-A0A1I2FEV3-F1
#
_cell.length_a   1.000
_cell.length_b   1.000
_cell.length_c   1.000
_cell.angle_alpha   90.00
_cell.angle_beta   90.00
_cell.angle_gamma   90.00
#
_symmetry.space_group_name_H-M   'P 1'
#
loop_
_entity.id
_entity.type
_entity.pdbx_description
1 polymer ?
#
loop_
_entity_poly.entity_id
_entity_poly.type
_entity_poly.pdbx_seq_one_letter_code
_entity_poly.pdbx_strand_id
1 'polypeptide(L)'
;MKIDKYYWRAQYLPAVLTSLPLMMVFDEVLLHSNWWRPSADILAFMKFAPAAFSAGLSFWMTQVNAYISKQLFQAKPEFLPTTYRILYSNSLLGRKTKKELHQKIVTDFGVKLLTEQQELADPVEARKIIASVVPRIRLKMRKDVFVRRRNISYGFCA
;
A
#
# COMPACT_ATOMS: atom_id res chain seq x y z
N MET A 1 -9.69 -12.00 -2.58
CA MET A 1 -9.65 -10.52 -2.53
C MET A 1 -11.06 -10.00 -2.66
N LYS A 2 -11.56 -9.14 -1.76
CA LYS A 2 -12.91 -8.55 -1.95
C LYS A 2 -12.79 -7.40 -2.94
N ILE A 3 -13.54 -7.47 -4.03
CA ILE A 3 -13.64 -6.40 -5.03
C ILE A 3 -14.50 -5.29 -4.41
N ASP A 4 -13.86 -4.32 -3.78
CA ASP A 4 -14.50 -3.15 -3.19
C ASP A 4 -14.19 -1.87 -4.01
N LYS A 5 -14.91 -0.79 -3.72
CA LYS A 5 -14.67 0.54 -4.35
C LYS A 5 -13.22 1.00 -4.18
N TYR A 6 -12.58 0.58 -3.09
CA TYR A 6 -11.19 0.87 -2.81
C TYR A 6 -10.25 0.11 -3.74
N TYR A 7 -10.45 -1.19 -3.96
CA TYR A 7 -9.67 -2.02 -4.86
C TYR A 7 -9.63 -1.42 -6.27
N TRP A 8 -10.80 -1.09 -6.81
CA TRP A 8 -10.90 -0.46 -8.12
C TRP A 8 -10.14 0.86 -8.20
N ARG A 9 -10.37 1.76 -7.23
CA ARG A 9 -9.83 3.12 -7.28
C ARG A 9 -8.36 3.23 -6.92
N ALA A 10 -7.92 2.47 -5.93
CA ALA A 10 -6.59 2.64 -5.32
C ALA A 10 -5.58 1.59 -5.76
N GLN A 11 -6.01 0.44 -6.29
CA GLN A 11 -5.10 -0.62 -6.72
C GLN A 11 -5.15 -0.82 -8.23
N TYR A 12 -6.34 -1.07 -8.79
CA TYR A 12 -6.46 -1.42 -10.19
C TYR A 12 -6.27 -0.23 -11.14
N LEU A 13 -6.92 0.92 -10.90
CA LEU A 13 -6.78 2.10 -11.76
C LEU A 13 -5.32 2.58 -11.90
N PRO A 14 -4.54 2.75 -10.81
CA PRO A 14 -3.13 3.08 -10.94
C PRO A 14 -2.33 2.00 -11.67
N ALA A 15 -2.65 0.72 -11.47
CA ALA A 15 -1.98 -0.38 -12.16
C ALA A 15 -2.19 -0.34 -13.68
N VAL A 16 -3.42 -0.04 -14.13
CA VAL A 16 -3.74 0.18 -15.55
C VAL A 16 -2.94 1.35 -16.10
N LEU A 17 -2.87 2.49 -15.38
CA LEU A 17 -2.07 3.64 -15.82
C LEU A 17 -0.58 3.30 -15.96
N THR A 18 -0.03 2.53 -15.01
CA THR A 18 1.37 2.10 -15.05
C THR A 18 1.66 1.02 -16.09
N SER A 19 0.66 0.25 -16.52
CA SER A 19 0.83 -0.77 -17.57
C SER A 19 0.72 -0.19 -18.97
N LEU A 20 0.13 1.00 -19.18
CA LEU A 20 -0.02 1.62 -20.50
C LEU A 20 1.28 1.68 -21.33
N PRO A 21 2.44 2.14 -20.80
CA PRO A 21 3.67 2.16 -21.59
C PRO A 21 4.13 0.75 -22.01
N LEU A 22 3.95 -0.24 -21.14
CA LEU A 22 4.28 -1.64 -21.44
C LEU A 22 3.32 -2.24 -22.47
N MET A 23 2.03 -1.86 -22.42
CA MET A 23 1.05 -2.26 -23.43
C MET A 23 1.40 -1.68 -24.81
N MET A 24 1.81 -0.41 -24.87
CA MET A 24 2.23 0.23 -26.12
C MET A 24 3.44 -0.47 -26.75
N VAL A 25 4.45 -0.82 -25.95
CA VAL A 25 5.62 -1.58 -26.43
C VAL A 25 5.21 -2.99 -26.90
N PHE A 26 4.32 -3.65 -26.18
CA PHE A 26 3.84 -4.98 -26.53
C PHE A 26 3.06 -4.98 -27.85
N ASP A 27 2.23 -3.97 -28.09
CA ASP A 27 1.46 -3.80 -29.32
C ASP A 27 2.39 -3.64 -30.54
N GLU A 28 3.38 -2.76 -30.44
CA GLU A 28 4.40 -2.57 -31.47
C GLU A 28 5.20 -3.85 -31.76
N VAL A 29 5.62 -4.57 -30.72
CA VAL A 29 6.45 -5.78 -30.89
C VAL A 29 5.67 -6.97 -31.45
N LEU A 30 4.38 -7.12 -31.12
CA LEU A 30 3.60 -8.28 -31.58
C LEU A 30 2.85 -8.07 -32.88
N LEU A 31 2.32 -6.86 -33.13
CA LEU A 31 1.52 -6.60 -34.32
C LEU A 31 2.36 -6.12 -35.51
N HIS A 32 3.47 -5.42 -35.28
CA HIS A 32 4.29 -4.84 -36.36
C HIS A 32 5.59 -5.61 -36.64
N SER A 33 5.91 -6.64 -35.87
CA SER A 33 7.12 -7.42 -36.10
C SER A 33 6.89 -8.56 -37.11
N ASN A 34 7.58 -8.49 -38.25
CA ASN A 34 7.47 -9.42 -39.39
C ASN A 34 8.25 -10.74 -39.22
N TRP A 35 8.80 -11.00 -38.03
CA TRP A 35 9.63 -12.16 -37.71
C TRP A 35 8.91 -13.51 -37.66
N TRP A 36 7.57 -13.56 -37.63
CA TRP A 36 6.82 -14.83 -37.58
C TRP A 36 5.55 -14.78 -38.43
N ARG A 37 5.18 -15.90 -39.07
CA ARG A 37 3.94 -16.06 -39.85
C ARG A 37 3.03 -17.08 -39.16
N PRO A 38 2.12 -16.66 -38.28
CA PRO A 38 1.23 -17.56 -37.56
C PRO A 38 0.20 -18.20 -38.49
N SER A 39 -0.29 -19.38 -38.12
CA SER A 39 -1.43 -20.01 -38.79
C SER A 39 -2.72 -19.21 -38.60
N ALA A 40 -3.74 -19.46 -39.43
CA ALA A 40 -5.03 -18.74 -39.36
C ALA A 40 -5.70 -18.85 -37.98
N ASP A 41 -5.60 -20.00 -37.32
CA ASP A 41 -6.14 -20.24 -35.98
C ASP A 41 -5.42 -19.41 -34.91
N ILE A 42 -4.09 -19.27 -35.04
CA ILE A 42 -3.28 -18.43 -34.14
C ILE A 42 -3.60 -16.95 -34.37
N LEU A 43 -3.83 -16.54 -35.61
CA LEU A 43 -4.20 -15.18 -35.97
C LEU A 43 -5.59 -14.80 -35.41
N ALA A 44 -6.53 -15.75 -35.42
CA ALA A 44 -7.85 -15.58 -34.79
C ALA A 44 -7.73 -15.45 -33.26
N PHE A 45 -6.90 -16.28 -32.61
CA PHE A 45 -6.61 -16.18 -31.18
C PHE A 45 -5.90 -14.86 -30.81
N MET A 46 -4.97 -14.40 -31.66
CA MET A 46 -4.26 -13.12 -31.50
C MET A 46 -5.19 -11.90 -31.56
N LYS A 47 -6.44 -12.00 -32.01
CA LYS A 47 -7.39 -10.88 -31.87
C LYS A 47 -7.87 -10.67 -30.44
N PHE A 48 -7.89 -11.73 -29.63
CA PHE A 48 -8.29 -11.68 -28.21
C PHE A 48 -7.08 -11.60 -27.27
N ALA A 49 -5.90 -12.04 -27.73
CA ALA A 49 -4.67 -12.05 -26.95
C ALA A 49 -4.27 -10.66 -26.40
N PRO A 50 -4.40 -9.52 -27.12
CA PRO A 50 -4.03 -8.21 -26.61
C PRO A 50 -4.88 -7.79 -25.41
N ALA A 51 -6.19 -8.05 -25.45
CA ALA A 51 -7.10 -7.72 -24.35
C ALA A 51 -6.84 -8.59 -23.11
N ALA A 52 -6.67 -9.91 -23.31
CA ALA A 52 -6.35 -10.84 -22.23
C ALA A 52 -4.98 -10.53 -21.61
N PHE A 53 -3.97 -10.25 -22.43
CA PHE A 53 -2.64 -9.86 -21.99
C PHE A 53 -2.68 -8.53 -21.25
N SER A 54 -3.40 -7.53 -21.75
CA SER A 54 -3.56 -6.22 -21.11
C SER A 54 -4.20 -6.34 -19.72
N ALA A 55 -5.23 -7.18 -19.58
CA ALA A 55 -5.85 -7.48 -18.29
C ALA A 55 -4.89 -8.20 -17.34
N GLY A 56 -4.18 -9.22 -17.82
CA GLY A 56 -3.18 -9.96 -17.05
C GLY A 56 -2.00 -9.09 -16.60
N LEU A 57 -1.49 -8.26 -17.49
CA LEU A 57 -0.42 -7.30 -17.23
C LEU A 57 -0.84 -6.26 -16.21
N SER A 58 -2.06 -5.71 -16.34
CA SER A 58 -2.60 -4.75 -15.36
C SER A 58 -2.76 -5.40 -13.99
N PHE A 59 -3.25 -6.64 -13.94
CA PHE A 59 -3.30 -7.40 -12.69
C PHE A 59 -1.91 -7.62 -12.09
N TRP A 60 -0.92 -8.02 -12.89
CA TRP A 60 0.45 -8.19 -12.41
C TRP A 60 1.05 -6.87 -11.89
N MET A 61 0.79 -5.75 -12.58
CA MET A 61 1.22 -4.42 -12.16
C MET A 61 0.61 -3.99 -10.82
N THR A 62 -0.58 -4.49 -10.43
CA THR A 62 -1.09 -4.26 -9.05
C THR A 62 -0.14 -4.79 -7.99
N GLN A 63 0.51 -5.94 -8.25
CA GLN A 63 1.45 -6.58 -7.33
C GLN A 63 2.78 -5.85 -7.32
N VAL A 64 3.30 -5.48 -8.50
CA VAL A 64 4.54 -4.70 -8.65
C VAL A 64 4.41 -3.36 -7.93
N ASN A 65 3.33 -2.62 -8.17
CA ASN A 65 3.07 -1.34 -7.54
C ASN A 65 2.96 -1.46 -6.01
N ALA A 66 2.30 -2.51 -5.52
CA ALA A 66 2.20 -2.79 -4.08
C ALA A 66 3.59 -3.09 -3.47
N TYR A 67 4.42 -3.87 -4.16
CA TYR A 67 5.78 -4.19 -3.74
C TYR A 67 6.68 -2.94 -3.65
N ILE A 68 6.72 -2.15 -4.73
CA ILE A 68 7.53 -0.91 -4.80
C ILE A 68 7.07 0.08 -3.73
N SER A 69 5.75 0.29 -3.61
CA SER A 69 5.18 1.17 -2.59
C SER A 69 5.61 0.73 -1.19
N LYS A 70 5.56 -0.57 -0.91
CA LYS A 70 5.97 -1.11 0.39
C LYS A 70 7.44 -0.80 0.68
N GLN A 71 8.35 -1.01 -0.28
CA GLN A 71 9.77 -0.70 -0.08
C GLN A 71 10.02 0.80 0.13
N LEU A 72 9.40 1.64 -0.70
CA LEU A 72 9.58 3.09 -0.64
C LEU A 72 9.11 3.67 0.71
N PHE A 73 7.94 3.21 1.20
CA PHE A 73 7.37 3.71 2.45
C PHE A 73 7.94 3.03 3.70
N GLN A 74 8.42 1.78 3.61
CA GLN A 74 9.06 1.12 4.75
C GLN A 74 10.43 1.70 5.10
N ALA A 75 11.15 2.29 4.14
CA ALA A 75 12.43 2.95 4.38
C ALA A 75 12.32 4.18 5.28
N LYS A 76 11.12 4.78 5.42
CA LYS A 76 10.88 6.05 6.11
C LYS A 76 9.72 5.95 7.11
N PRO A 77 9.86 5.18 8.21
CA PRO A 77 8.76 4.91 9.14
C PRO A 77 8.26 6.16 9.87
N GLU A 78 9.13 7.17 10.03
CA GLU A 78 8.82 8.48 10.61
C GLU A 78 7.77 9.27 9.80
N PHE A 79 7.71 9.04 8.49
CA PHE A 79 6.83 9.75 7.55
C PHE A 79 5.56 8.97 7.22
N LEU A 80 5.34 7.82 7.87
CA LEU A 80 4.13 7.05 7.66
C LEU A 80 2.90 7.82 8.17
N PRO A 81 1.75 7.74 7.46
CA PRO A 81 0.52 8.41 7.89
C PRO A 81 0.07 8.04 9.31
N THR A 82 0.37 6.82 9.76
CA THR A 82 0.09 6.36 11.13
C THR A 82 0.91 7.12 12.17
N THR A 83 2.19 7.37 11.90
CA THR A 83 3.07 8.15 12.77
C THR A 83 2.54 9.58 12.85
N TYR A 84 2.19 10.17 11.70
CA TYR A 84 1.64 11.53 11.63
C TYR A 84 0.31 11.68 12.39
N ARG A 85 -0.55 10.66 12.41
CA ARG A 85 -1.84 10.72 13.13
C ARG A 85 -1.71 10.68 14.65
N ILE A 86 -0.64 10.07 15.17
CA ILE A 86 -0.42 9.90 16.61
C ILE A 86 0.15 11.18 17.24
N LEU A 87 0.92 11.97 16.47
CA LEU A 87 1.48 13.27 16.89
C LEU A 87 0.39 14.20 17.42
N TYR A 88 0.66 14.92 18.51
CA TYR A 88 -0.25 15.91 19.12
C TYR A 88 -0.61 17.05 18.17
N SER A 89 0.34 17.49 17.35
CA SER A 89 0.18 18.54 16.32
C SER A 89 -0.92 18.26 15.28
N ASN A 90 -1.29 17.00 15.05
CA ASN A 90 -2.25 16.62 14.01
C ASN A 90 -3.72 16.77 14.45
N SER A 91 -4.61 17.42 13.69
CA SER A 91 -6.01 17.59 14.12
C SER A 91 -6.99 16.45 13.74
N LEU A 92 -6.53 15.41 13.03
CA LEU A 92 -7.39 14.33 12.52
C LEU A 92 -8.01 13.43 13.61
N LEU A 93 -7.36 13.32 14.77
CA LEU A 93 -7.89 12.60 15.92
C LEU A 93 -8.25 13.60 17.02
N GLY A 94 -9.43 13.42 17.62
CA GLY A 94 -9.86 14.23 18.76
C GLY A 94 -8.88 14.14 19.92
N ARG A 95 -8.70 15.26 20.65
CA ARG A 95 -7.73 15.36 21.77
C ARG A 95 -7.92 14.28 22.82
N LYS A 96 -9.17 13.92 23.14
CA LYS A 96 -9.49 12.85 24.10
C LYS A 96 -8.98 11.49 23.61
N THR A 97 -9.32 11.12 22.38
CA THR A 97 -8.89 9.86 21.74
C THR A 97 -7.37 9.76 21.66
N LYS A 98 -6.68 10.88 21.39
CA LYS A 98 -5.21 10.90 21.41
C LYS A 98 -4.63 10.66 22.79
N LYS A 99 -5.16 11.32 23.82
CA LYS A 99 -4.71 11.10 25.20
C LYS A 99 -4.90 9.64 25.61
N GLU A 100 -6.06 9.06 25.30
CA GLU A 100 -6.34 7.64 25.55
C GLU A 100 -5.38 6.73 24.78
N LEU A 101 -5.08 7.03 23.52
CA LEU A 101 -4.14 6.28 22.71
C LEU A 101 -2.72 6.35 23.27
N HIS A 102 -2.25 7.53 23.64
CA HIS A 102 -0.93 7.74 24.25
C HIS A 102 -0.82 6.99 25.58
N GLN A 103 -1.86 7.06 26.41
CA GLN A 103 -1.91 6.30 27.67
C GLN A 103 -1.87 4.79 27.41
N LYS A 104 -2.64 4.28 26.45
CA LYS A 104 -2.58 2.86 26.05
C LYS A 104 -1.21 2.45 25.54
N ILE A 105 -0.53 3.31 24.78
CA ILE A 105 0.83 3.03 24.30
C ILE A 105 1.80 2.85 25.46
N VAL A 106 1.72 3.72 26.48
CA VAL A 106 2.53 3.62 27.69
C VAL A 106 2.20 2.33 28.45
N THR A 107 0.92 2.03 28.67
CA THR A 107 0.48 0.84 29.42
C THR A 107 0.86 -0.46 28.71
N ASP A 108 0.69 -0.53 27.40
CA ASP A 108 0.85 -1.77 26.63
C ASP A 108 2.30 -2.08 26.23
N PHE A 109 3.13 -1.04 26.05
CA PHE A 109 4.48 -1.19 25.50
C PHE A 109 5.58 -0.56 26.36
N GLY A 110 5.23 0.13 27.46
CA GLY A 110 6.17 0.79 28.35
C GLY A 110 6.91 1.99 27.75
N VAL A 111 6.50 2.45 26.56
CA VAL A 111 7.18 3.57 25.88
C VAL A 111 6.48 4.87 26.20
N LYS A 112 7.22 5.79 26.85
CA LYS A 112 6.75 7.16 27.11
C LYS A 112 6.88 8.00 25.85
N LEU A 113 5.75 8.46 25.34
CA LEU A 113 5.70 9.45 24.28
C LEU A 113 5.96 10.85 24.85
N LEU A 114 6.47 11.76 24.02
CA LEU A 114 6.67 13.16 24.37
C LEU A 114 5.34 13.83 24.68
N THR A 115 5.35 14.78 25.62
CA THR A 115 4.19 15.64 25.87
C THR A 115 3.96 16.60 24.70
N GLU A 116 2.79 17.24 24.63
CA GLU A 116 2.48 18.24 23.60
C GLU A 116 3.53 19.36 23.54
N GLN A 117 4.04 19.82 24.69
CA GLN A 117 5.09 20.85 24.75
C GLN A 117 6.45 20.33 24.28
N GLN A 118 6.80 19.10 24.65
CA GLN A 118 8.07 18.49 24.22
C GLN A 118 8.06 18.15 22.72
N GLU A 119 6.92 17.73 22.16
CA GLU A 119 6.75 17.50 20.73
C GLU A 119 6.91 18.80 19.93
N LEU A 120 6.44 19.93 20.46
CA LEU A 120 6.63 21.24 19.82
C LEU A 120 8.10 21.67 19.82
N ALA A 121 8.85 21.32 20.88
CA ALA A 121 10.27 21.63 20.98
C ALA A 121 11.14 20.73 20.09
N ASP A 122 10.80 19.44 19.98
CA ASP A 122 11.49 18.48 19.10
C ASP A 122 10.51 17.55 18.36
N PRO A 123 9.97 18.00 17.21
CA PRO A 123 9.02 17.22 16.44
C PRO A 123 9.67 16.03 15.71
N VAL A 124 10.99 16.04 15.52
CA VAL A 124 11.71 14.96 14.84
C VAL A 124 11.85 13.78 15.78
N GLU A 125 12.25 14.02 17.03
CA GLU A 125 12.37 12.97 18.04
C GLU A 125 11.00 12.37 18.38
N ALA A 126 9.95 13.20 18.45
CA ALA A 126 8.58 12.71 18.61
C ALA A 126 8.21 11.67 17.54
N ARG A 127 8.54 11.95 16.26
CA ARG A 127 8.26 11.04 15.14
C ARG A 127 9.06 9.76 15.24
N LYS A 128 10.33 9.81 15.64
CA LYS A 128 11.18 8.63 15.83
C LYS A 128 10.65 7.70 16.90
N ILE A 129 10.32 8.26 18.07
CA ILE A 129 9.77 7.47 19.18
C ILE A 129 8.46 6.81 18.75
N ILE A 130 7.53 7.55 18.13
CA ILE A 130 6.26 6.98 17.64
C ILE A 130 6.52 5.91 16.57
N ALA A 131 7.40 6.18 15.61
CA ALA A 131 7.75 5.26 14.53
C ALA A 131 8.33 3.94 15.07
N SER A 132 9.06 3.96 16.19
CA SER A 132 9.57 2.76 16.84
C SER A 132 8.48 1.89 17.49
N VAL A 133 7.41 2.52 17.96
CA VAL A 133 6.30 1.85 18.66
C VAL A 133 5.25 1.29 17.71
N VAL A 134 4.98 1.98 16.60
CA VAL A 134 3.95 1.60 15.62
C VAL A 134 4.07 0.14 15.12
N PRO A 135 5.27 -0.41 14.83
CA PRO A 135 5.42 -1.83 14.52
C PRO A 135 4.94 -2.77 15.64
N ARG A 136 5.20 -2.42 16.91
CA ARG A 136 4.76 -3.21 18.08
C ARG A 136 3.24 -3.18 18.23
N ILE A 137 2.62 -2.01 18.04
CA ILE A 137 1.15 -1.87 17.97
C ILE A 137 0.60 -2.80 16.89
N ARG A 138 1.18 -2.78 15.69
CA ARG A 138 0.74 -3.62 14.57
C ARG A 138 0.83 -5.10 14.90
N LEU A 139 1.90 -5.55 15.54
CA LEU A 139 2.08 -6.94 15.96
C LEU A 139 1.02 -7.35 16.98
N LYS A 140 0.74 -6.53 18.00
CA LYS A 140 -0.32 -6.77 18.98
C LYS A 140 -1.69 -6.90 18.31
N MET A 141 -1.98 -6.02 17.36
CA MET A 141 -3.26 -5.98 16.64
C MET A 141 -3.41 -7.05 15.55
N ARG A 142 -2.38 -7.86 15.24
CA ARG A 142 -2.48 -8.89 14.19
C ARG A 142 -3.56 -9.94 14.45
N LYS A 143 -3.82 -10.24 15.72
CA LYS A 143 -4.83 -11.23 16.13
C LYS A 143 -6.25 -10.69 16.07
N ASP A 144 -6.41 -9.37 15.92
CA ASP A 144 -7.73 -8.74 15.79
C ASP A 144 -8.39 -9.12 14.46
N VAL A 145 -9.67 -9.49 14.52
CA VAL A 145 -10.42 -10.00 13.36
C VAL A 145 -10.55 -8.93 12.27
N PHE A 146 -10.72 -7.66 12.63
CA PHE A 146 -10.86 -6.57 11.65
C PHE A 146 -9.53 -6.31 10.94
N VAL A 147 -8.44 -6.27 11.70
CA VAL A 147 -7.09 -6.07 11.16
C VAL A 147 -6.69 -7.25 10.27
N ARG A 148 -6.93 -8.48 10.71
CA ARG A 148 -6.65 -9.70 9.93
C ARG A 148 -7.42 -9.71 8.61
N ARG A 149 -8.73 -9.42 8.64
CA ARG A 149 -9.56 -9.37 7.43
C ARG A 149 -9.05 -8.33 6.44
N ARG A 150 -8.60 -7.16 6.93
CA ARG A 150 -8.03 -6.12 6.05
C ARG A 150 -6.66 -6.53 5.51
N ASN A 151 -5.79 -7.13 6.32
CA ASN A 151 -4.50 -7.64 5.86
C ASN A 151 -4.65 -8.68 4.74
N ILE A 152 -5.59 -9.62 4.88
CA ILE A 152 -5.92 -10.61 3.83
C ILE A 152 -6.38 -9.91 2.55
N SER A 153 -7.17 -8.83 2.65
CA SER A 153 -7.60 -8.07 1.46
C SER A 153 -6.45 -7.39 0.71
N TYR A 154 -5.35 -7.08 1.41
CA TYR A 154 -4.12 -6.52 0.83
C TYR A 154 -3.12 -7.61 0.39
N GLY A 155 -3.51 -8.90 0.40
CA GLY A 155 -2.62 -10.00 0.04
C GLY A 155 -1.58 -10.36 1.11
N PHE A 156 -1.69 -9.79 2.32
CA PHE A 156 -0.88 -10.23 3.46
C PHE A 156 -1.54 -11.47 4.09
N CYS A 157 -1.18 -12.63 3.58
CA CYS A 157 -1.45 -13.90 4.24
C CYS A 157 -0.38 -14.13 5.31
N ALA A 158 -0.81 -14.25 6.56
CA ALA A 158 -0.06 -14.81 7.66
C ALA A 158 -0.89 -15.96 8.24
#